data_AF-A0A7C0YBD5-F1
#
_entry.id   AF-A0A7C0YBD5-F1
#
_cell.length_a   1.000
_cell.length_b   1.000
_cell.length_c   1.000
_cell.angle_alpha   90.00
_cell.angle_beta   90.00
_cell.angle_gamma   90.00
#
_symmetry.space_group_name_H-M   'P 1'
#
loop_
_entity.id
_entity.type
_entity.pdbx_description
1 polymer ?
#
loop_
_entity_poly.entity_id
_entity_poly.type
_entity_poly.pdbx_seq_one_letter_code
_entity_poly.pdbx_strand_id
1 'polypeptide(L)'
;MEQLVRSIPFKKSMRWADRDIRFARPIHWFLALFGEDVVEFEIEGIKSGRTTYGHRFLAPNPIELAKPEDYVEAMEKAKVVVDHRARRASMWEQVQREAAKVGGVPQEDEDLLDEVNFLVEFPVATCGTFDPEFLELPPEVLITPMKEHQKYFPVFDKEGKLLNHFVVVNNMLTDNMDLITQGNERVLRARLADARFFFQEDKETPLTEMFEKLKDVVFQEKLGTSYEKVLRFRQLALFMADKAAPGKKDLVDRTALLCKADLESQMVYEFPELQGIMGREYAKIQGEPEDVYLGIYEHYLPRFAGDDLPTTVTGALVGIADRIDTIVGCFGIGLIPTGSEDPYGIRRDTLGVIHVILHQSFRLSLGELIDRALELLGDRMEREPQQVKEEVLSFLRQRVYHLWVSEGFRHDLVDAVLSA
;
A
#
# COMPACT_ATOMS: atom_id res chain seq x y z
N MET A 1 -35.62 -8.66 -7.40
CA MET A 1 -34.32 -9.08 -7.99
C MET A 1 -33.62 -7.94 -8.72
N GLU A 2 -34.26 -7.24 -9.66
CA GLU A 2 -33.62 -6.14 -10.40
C GLU A 2 -33.03 -5.03 -9.52
N GLN A 3 -33.79 -4.53 -8.56
CA GLN A 3 -33.31 -3.49 -7.62
C GLN A 3 -32.07 -3.95 -6.84
N LEU A 4 -31.99 -5.23 -6.48
CA LEU A 4 -30.84 -5.81 -5.78
C LEU A 4 -29.59 -5.72 -6.65
N VAL A 5 -29.66 -6.19 -7.91
CA VAL A 5 -28.53 -6.15 -8.85
C VAL A 5 -28.06 -4.71 -9.07
N ARG A 6 -29.00 -3.76 -9.23
CA ARG A 6 -28.69 -2.33 -9.42
C ARG A 6 -28.13 -1.65 -8.16
N SER A 7 -28.32 -2.24 -6.97
CA SER A 7 -27.87 -1.68 -5.70
C SER A 7 -26.45 -2.11 -5.28
N ILE A 8 -25.84 -3.06 -5.99
CA ILE A 8 -24.50 -3.55 -5.65
C ILE A 8 -23.47 -2.43 -5.86
N PRO A 9 -22.77 -1.99 -4.80
CA PRO A 9 -21.80 -0.91 -4.92
C PRO A 9 -20.52 -1.41 -5.58
N PHE A 10 -19.98 -0.64 -6.52
CA PHE A 10 -18.67 -0.88 -7.11
C PHE A 10 -17.83 0.38 -7.10
N LYS A 11 -16.57 0.28 -6.67
CA LYS A 11 -15.61 1.39 -6.68
C LYS A 11 -15.38 1.94 -8.09
N LYS A 12 -15.41 1.06 -9.09
CA LYS A 12 -15.41 1.40 -10.52
C LYS A 12 -16.54 0.65 -11.21
N SER A 13 -17.42 1.39 -11.87
CA SER A 13 -18.52 0.84 -12.68
C SER A 13 -18.41 1.33 -14.11
N MET A 14 -18.87 0.54 -15.07
CA MET A 14 -18.95 0.92 -16.48
C MET A 14 -20.39 0.80 -17.00
N ARG A 15 -20.68 1.52 -18.08
CA ARG A 15 -21.81 1.25 -18.98
C ARG A 15 -21.28 0.54 -20.21
N TRP A 16 -22.09 -0.31 -20.81
CA TRP A 16 -21.66 -1.12 -21.96
C TRP A 16 -22.64 -0.98 -23.12
N ALA A 17 -22.10 -0.71 -24.32
CA ALA A 17 -22.87 -0.47 -25.53
C ALA A 17 -23.94 0.62 -25.34
N ASP A 18 -25.18 0.35 -25.72
CA ASP A 18 -26.36 1.20 -25.62
C ASP A 18 -27.16 0.98 -24.32
N ARG A 19 -26.59 0.27 -23.33
CA ARG A 19 -27.28 -0.08 -22.07
C ARG A 19 -27.02 0.93 -20.96
N ASP A 20 -28.05 1.18 -20.16
CA ASP A 20 -27.99 2.19 -19.09
C ASP A 20 -27.47 1.65 -17.75
N ILE A 21 -27.45 0.32 -17.58
CA ILE A 21 -26.95 -0.33 -16.36
C ILE A 21 -25.48 0.03 -16.11
N ARG A 22 -25.20 0.41 -14.86
CA ARG A 22 -23.84 0.53 -14.34
C ARG A 22 -23.50 -0.72 -13.55
N PHE A 23 -22.46 -1.43 -13.97
CA PHE A 23 -21.99 -2.64 -13.28
C PHE A 23 -20.46 -2.75 -13.40
N ALA A 24 -19.82 -3.61 -12.60
CA ALA A 24 -18.36 -3.79 -12.67
C ALA A 24 -17.89 -4.34 -14.02
N ARG A 25 -18.67 -5.22 -14.64
CA ARG A 25 -18.42 -5.86 -15.94
C ARG A 25 -19.74 -6.14 -16.67
N PRO A 26 -19.73 -6.37 -18.00
CA PRO A 26 -20.92 -6.79 -18.71
C PRO A 26 -21.50 -8.08 -18.12
N ILE A 27 -22.78 -8.06 -17.78
CA ILE A 27 -23.51 -9.25 -17.34
C ILE A 27 -23.81 -10.08 -18.59
N HIS A 28 -23.65 -11.41 -18.49
CA HIS A 28 -23.91 -12.32 -19.61
C HIS A 28 -25.12 -13.23 -19.37
N TRP A 29 -25.41 -13.61 -18.12
CA TRP A 29 -26.58 -14.41 -17.74
C TRP A 29 -26.97 -14.13 -16.29
N PHE A 30 -28.19 -14.51 -15.92
CA PHE A 30 -28.64 -14.60 -14.54
C PHE A 30 -29.14 -16.02 -14.23
N LEU A 31 -28.53 -16.68 -13.25
CA LEU A 31 -29.07 -17.88 -12.64
C LEU A 31 -29.95 -17.46 -11.46
N ALA A 32 -31.26 -17.72 -11.51
CA ALA A 32 -32.17 -17.38 -10.42
C ALA A 32 -33.26 -18.43 -10.28
N LEU A 33 -33.14 -19.23 -9.22
CA LEU A 33 -34.03 -20.36 -8.94
C LEU A 33 -34.63 -20.23 -7.53
N PHE A 34 -35.89 -20.62 -7.37
CA PHE A 34 -36.56 -20.79 -6.08
C PHE A 34 -37.21 -22.18 -6.06
N GLY A 35 -36.58 -23.13 -5.36
CA GLY A 35 -36.90 -24.54 -5.56
C GLY A 35 -36.59 -24.95 -7.01
N GLU A 36 -37.57 -25.53 -7.71
CA GLU A 36 -37.42 -25.93 -9.11
C GLU A 36 -37.85 -24.83 -10.12
N ASP A 37 -38.43 -23.74 -9.60
CA ASP A 37 -38.98 -22.66 -10.42
C ASP A 37 -37.93 -21.60 -10.73
N VAL A 38 -37.95 -21.09 -11.97
CA VAL A 38 -37.13 -19.94 -12.35
C VAL A 38 -37.78 -18.67 -11.81
N VAL A 39 -37.00 -17.85 -11.10
CA VAL A 39 -37.45 -16.53 -10.67
C VAL A 39 -37.30 -15.58 -11.86
N GLU A 40 -38.39 -15.36 -12.59
CA GLU A 40 -38.40 -14.53 -13.79
C GLU A 40 -38.11 -13.05 -13.51
N PHE A 41 -37.06 -12.53 -14.13
CA PHE A 41 -36.80 -11.10 -14.28
C PHE A 41 -35.90 -10.87 -15.49
N GLU A 42 -35.83 -9.63 -15.93
CA GLU A 42 -35.01 -9.23 -17.06
C GLU A 42 -34.30 -7.92 -16.72
N ILE A 43 -33.03 -7.81 -17.10
CA ILE A 43 -32.28 -6.56 -16.97
C ILE A 43 -31.55 -6.31 -18.29
N GLU A 44 -31.88 -5.19 -18.96
CA GLU A 44 -31.26 -4.76 -20.22
C GLU A 44 -31.20 -5.88 -21.29
N GLY A 45 -32.31 -6.63 -21.46
CA GLY A 45 -32.41 -7.71 -22.43
C GLY A 45 -31.88 -9.08 -21.98
N ILE A 46 -31.32 -9.18 -20.77
CA ILE A 46 -30.82 -10.45 -20.21
C ILE A 46 -31.87 -11.02 -19.25
N LYS A 47 -32.48 -12.13 -19.66
CA LYS A 47 -33.46 -12.86 -18.85
C LYS A 47 -32.76 -13.76 -17.84
N SER A 48 -33.37 -13.89 -16.67
CA SER A 48 -33.02 -14.95 -15.73
C SER A 48 -33.43 -16.33 -16.23
N GLY A 49 -32.70 -17.34 -15.79
CA GLY A 49 -32.90 -18.71 -16.19
C GLY A 49 -32.25 -19.69 -15.22
N ARG A 50 -32.21 -20.95 -15.66
CA ARG A 50 -31.57 -22.08 -14.96
C ARG A 50 -30.17 -22.42 -15.47
N THR A 51 -29.72 -21.70 -16.50
CA THR A 51 -28.44 -21.95 -17.16
C THR A 51 -27.34 -21.12 -16.51
N THR A 52 -26.22 -21.76 -16.24
CA THR A 52 -24.98 -21.13 -15.78
C THR A 52 -23.79 -21.70 -16.56
N TYR A 53 -22.61 -21.18 -16.29
CA TYR A 53 -21.35 -21.61 -16.90
C TYR A 53 -20.33 -21.85 -15.80
N GLY A 54 -19.47 -22.86 -16.00
CA GLY A 54 -18.30 -23.07 -15.15
C GLY A 54 -17.09 -22.32 -15.67
N HIS A 55 -15.91 -22.89 -15.46
CA HIS A 55 -14.66 -22.27 -15.85
C HIS A 55 -14.59 -22.01 -17.35
N ARG A 56 -14.29 -20.76 -17.74
CA ARG A 56 -14.34 -20.29 -19.13
C ARG A 56 -13.58 -21.18 -20.13
N PHE A 57 -12.47 -21.76 -19.70
CA PHE A 57 -11.61 -22.58 -20.57
C PHE A 57 -11.69 -24.08 -20.29
N LEU A 58 -11.97 -24.48 -19.04
CA LEU A 58 -11.91 -25.89 -18.62
C LEU A 58 -13.29 -26.57 -18.69
N ALA A 59 -14.37 -25.78 -18.62
CA ALA A 59 -15.74 -26.24 -18.74
C ALA A 59 -16.62 -25.16 -19.41
N PRO A 60 -16.39 -24.87 -20.71
CA PRO A 60 -17.05 -23.75 -21.40
C PRO A 60 -18.54 -24.00 -21.72
N ASN A 61 -18.99 -25.25 -21.61
CA ASN A 61 -20.34 -25.64 -21.97
C ASN A 61 -21.36 -25.12 -20.94
N PRO A 62 -22.57 -24.74 -21.37
CA PRO A 62 -23.64 -24.36 -20.47
C PRO A 62 -24.04 -25.53 -19.56
N ILE A 63 -24.42 -25.19 -18.34
CA ILE A 63 -24.87 -26.12 -17.31
C ILE A 63 -26.27 -25.70 -16.90
N GLU A 64 -27.24 -26.59 -17.04
CA GLU A 64 -28.58 -26.37 -16.50
C GLU A 64 -28.68 -26.95 -15.09
N LEU A 65 -29.31 -26.20 -14.20
CA LEU A 65 -29.54 -26.60 -12.82
C LEU A 65 -31.02 -26.86 -12.60
N ALA A 66 -31.35 -27.97 -11.95
CA ALA A 66 -32.74 -28.28 -11.60
C ALA A 66 -33.18 -27.46 -10.39
N LYS A 67 -32.30 -27.32 -9.39
CA LYS A 67 -32.57 -26.63 -8.13
C LYS A 67 -31.30 -25.92 -7.60
N PRO A 68 -31.43 -24.89 -6.74
CA PRO A 68 -30.31 -24.14 -6.20
C PRO A 68 -29.24 -25.00 -5.50
N GLU A 69 -29.64 -26.09 -4.85
CA GLU A 69 -28.75 -26.96 -4.06
C GLU A 69 -27.71 -27.68 -4.94
N ASP A 70 -28.01 -27.86 -6.23
CA ASP A 70 -27.10 -28.50 -7.19
C ASP A 70 -25.94 -27.58 -7.60
N TYR A 71 -26.03 -26.27 -7.30
CA TYR A 71 -25.10 -25.26 -7.81
C TYR A 71 -23.65 -25.55 -7.44
N VAL A 72 -23.37 -25.81 -6.16
CA VAL A 72 -21.99 -25.97 -5.67
C VAL A 72 -21.33 -27.21 -6.30
N GLU A 73 -22.02 -28.35 -6.30
CA GLU A 73 -21.51 -29.60 -6.89
C GLU A 73 -21.33 -29.46 -8.41
N ALA A 74 -22.27 -28.82 -9.10
CA ALA A 74 -22.18 -28.58 -10.54
C ALA A 74 -20.99 -27.67 -10.90
N MET A 75 -20.77 -26.60 -10.11
CA MET A 75 -19.64 -25.69 -10.31
C MET A 75 -18.30 -26.37 -10.04
N GLU A 76 -18.21 -27.23 -9.01
CA GLU A 76 -16.99 -27.98 -8.72
C GLU A 76 -16.63 -28.93 -9.88
N LYS A 77 -17.61 -29.68 -10.41
CA LYS A 77 -17.43 -30.52 -11.63
C LYS A 77 -17.01 -29.69 -12.83
N ALA A 78 -17.49 -28.45 -12.92
CA ALA A 78 -17.17 -27.48 -13.95
C ALA A 78 -15.93 -26.62 -13.62
N LYS A 79 -15.08 -27.09 -12.70
CA LYS A 79 -13.80 -26.46 -12.34
C LYS A 79 -13.97 -25.05 -11.78
N VAL A 80 -14.91 -24.86 -10.86
CA VAL A 80 -15.08 -23.60 -10.11
C VAL A 80 -15.30 -23.95 -8.64
N VAL A 81 -14.42 -23.48 -7.77
CA VAL A 81 -14.59 -23.58 -6.31
C VAL A 81 -15.38 -22.38 -5.82
N VAL A 82 -16.67 -22.59 -5.52
CA VAL A 82 -17.61 -21.51 -5.17
C VAL A 82 -17.33 -20.91 -3.79
N ASP A 83 -17.04 -21.75 -2.79
CA ASP A 83 -16.72 -21.25 -1.45
C ASP A 83 -15.31 -20.67 -1.44
N HIS A 84 -15.22 -19.34 -1.38
CA HIS A 84 -13.97 -18.60 -1.37
C HIS A 84 -13.07 -18.96 -0.18
N ARG A 85 -13.61 -19.42 0.96
CA ARG A 85 -12.81 -19.85 2.12
C ARG A 85 -12.19 -21.22 1.87
N ALA A 86 -12.96 -22.15 1.31
CA ALA A 86 -12.44 -23.45 0.90
C ALA A 86 -11.40 -23.31 -0.22
N ARG A 87 -11.64 -22.41 -1.18
CA ARG A 87 -10.71 -22.08 -2.26
C ARG A 87 -9.40 -21.51 -1.70
N ARG A 88 -9.48 -20.54 -0.78
CA ARG A 88 -8.30 -19.95 -0.10
C ARG A 88 -7.49 -21.02 0.63
N ALA A 89 -8.15 -21.87 1.42
CA ALA A 89 -7.47 -22.93 2.18
C ALA A 89 -6.75 -23.94 1.25
N SER A 90 -7.45 -24.41 0.22
CA SER A 90 -6.87 -25.32 -0.79
C SER A 90 -5.70 -24.68 -1.53
N MET A 91 -5.86 -23.42 -1.96
CA MET A 91 -4.80 -22.66 -2.62
C MET A 91 -3.56 -22.53 -1.73
N TRP A 92 -3.74 -22.19 -0.46
CA TRP A 92 -2.62 -22.04 0.47
C TRP A 92 -1.91 -23.36 0.75
N GLU A 93 -2.65 -24.47 0.88
CA GLU A 93 -2.05 -25.81 1.00
C GLU A 93 -1.22 -26.16 -0.25
N GLN A 94 -1.74 -25.86 -1.44
CA GLN A 94 -1.00 -26.05 -2.68
C GLN A 94 0.28 -25.20 -2.72
N VAL A 95 0.21 -23.93 -2.31
CA VAL A 95 1.38 -23.03 -2.29
C VAL A 95 2.47 -23.57 -1.35
N GLN A 96 2.10 -23.97 -0.13
CA GLN A 96 3.02 -24.58 0.82
C GLN A 96 3.63 -25.88 0.29
N ARG A 97 2.82 -26.73 -0.35
CA ARG A 97 3.30 -27.98 -0.94
C ARG A 97 4.31 -27.74 -2.06
N GLU A 98 4.05 -26.79 -2.96
CA GLU A 98 4.97 -26.48 -4.06
C GLU A 98 6.29 -25.88 -3.54
N ALA A 99 6.24 -24.99 -2.55
CA ALA A 99 7.43 -24.45 -1.91
C ALA A 99 8.25 -25.54 -1.16
N ALA A 100 7.57 -26.49 -0.50
CA ALA A 100 8.23 -27.57 0.22
C ALA A 100 9.03 -28.50 -0.71
N LYS A 101 8.65 -28.64 -2.00
CA LYS A 101 9.40 -29.44 -2.99
C LYS A 101 10.82 -28.91 -3.22
N VAL A 102 11.02 -27.61 -3.06
CA VAL A 102 12.34 -26.95 -3.17
C VAL A 102 13.00 -26.72 -1.80
N GLY A 103 12.46 -27.35 -0.75
CA GLY A 103 12.98 -27.22 0.62
C GLY A 103 12.68 -25.87 1.29
N GLY A 104 11.83 -25.04 0.67
CA GLY A 104 11.50 -23.71 1.16
C GLY A 104 10.14 -23.62 1.84
N VAL A 105 9.88 -22.45 2.40
CA VAL A 105 8.65 -22.08 3.09
C VAL A 105 8.15 -20.76 2.50
N PRO A 106 6.91 -20.68 2.03
CA PRO A 106 6.33 -19.40 1.61
C PRO A 106 5.91 -18.62 2.86
N GLN A 107 6.06 -17.30 2.82
CA GLN A 107 5.54 -16.44 3.89
C GLN A 107 4.04 -16.22 3.65
N GLU A 108 3.23 -16.38 4.70
CA GLU A 108 1.80 -16.06 4.64
C GLU A 108 1.63 -14.54 4.55
N ASP A 109 0.87 -14.13 3.54
CA ASP A 109 0.48 -12.75 3.30
C ASP A 109 -1.03 -12.74 3.03
N GLU A 110 -1.80 -12.24 4.00
CA GLU A 110 -3.26 -12.26 3.97
C GLU A 110 -3.82 -11.49 2.78
N ASP A 111 -3.26 -10.32 2.49
CA ASP A 111 -3.75 -9.44 1.42
C ASP A 111 -3.48 -10.07 0.05
N LEU A 112 -2.28 -10.63 -0.16
CA LEU A 112 -1.93 -11.34 -1.38
C LEU A 112 -2.76 -12.63 -1.53
N LEU A 113 -2.97 -13.38 -0.45
CA LEU A 113 -3.80 -14.58 -0.48
C LEU A 113 -5.24 -14.25 -0.84
N ASP A 114 -5.82 -13.20 -0.25
CA ASP A 114 -7.18 -12.79 -0.59
C ASP A 114 -7.26 -12.25 -2.02
N GLU A 115 -6.29 -11.44 -2.46
CA GLU A 115 -6.26 -10.95 -3.83
C GLU A 115 -6.20 -12.11 -4.84
N VAL A 116 -5.24 -13.04 -4.70
CA VAL A 116 -5.11 -14.20 -5.58
C VAL A 116 -6.36 -15.08 -5.51
N ASN A 117 -6.92 -15.29 -4.32
CA ASN A 117 -8.13 -16.06 -4.13
C ASN A 117 -9.32 -15.47 -4.90
N PHE A 118 -9.41 -14.15 -5.07
CA PHE A 118 -10.47 -13.51 -5.88
C PHE A 118 -10.10 -13.32 -7.36
N LEU A 119 -8.85 -13.59 -7.76
CA LEU A 119 -8.42 -13.63 -9.16
C LEU A 119 -8.67 -14.97 -9.84
N VAL A 120 -8.76 -16.06 -9.07
CA VAL A 120 -8.88 -17.43 -9.61
C VAL A 120 -10.18 -18.10 -9.18
N GLU A 121 -10.74 -18.92 -10.06
CA GLU A 121 -11.91 -19.75 -9.80
C GLU A 121 -11.50 -21.19 -9.45
N PHE A 122 -10.39 -21.66 -10.01
CA PHE A 122 -9.83 -23.00 -9.81
C PHE A 122 -8.31 -22.93 -9.65
N PRO A 123 -7.80 -22.82 -8.41
CA PRO A 123 -6.38 -22.58 -8.17
C PRO A 123 -5.54 -23.82 -8.48
N VAL A 124 -4.48 -23.63 -9.26
CA VAL A 124 -3.42 -24.62 -9.52
C VAL A 124 -2.07 -23.97 -9.26
N ALA A 125 -1.43 -24.33 -8.15
CA ALA A 125 -0.11 -23.78 -7.81
C ALA A 125 1.03 -24.51 -8.55
N THR A 126 2.03 -23.75 -9.02
CA THR A 126 3.30 -24.28 -9.54
C THR A 126 4.48 -23.49 -8.99
N CYS A 127 5.61 -24.17 -8.77
CA CYS A 127 6.85 -23.52 -8.33
C CYS A 127 7.74 -23.21 -9.54
N GLY A 128 8.14 -21.96 -9.71
CA GLY A 128 9.14 -21.52 -10.68
C GLY A 128 10.48 -21.21 -10.03
N THR A 129 11.49 -20.92 -10.86
CA THR A 129 12.80 -20.44 -10.43
C THR A 129 13.25 -19.21 -11.22
N PHE A 130 14.10 -18.40 -10.62
CA PHE A 130 14.85 -17.35 -11.32
C PHE A 130 16.35 -17.51 -11.10
N ASP A 131 17.14 -16.72 -11.85
CA ASP A 131 18.60 -16.78 -11.79
C ASP A 131 19.11 -16.40 -10.38
N PRO A 132 19.91 -17.25 -9.71
CA PRO A 132 20.49 -16.94 -8.40
C PRO A 132 21.27 -15.62 -8.35
N GLU A 133 21.80 -15.12 -9.47
CA GLU A 133 22.49 -13.82 -9.51
C GLU A 133 21.62 -12.66 -9.02
N PHE A 134 20.30 -12.76 -9.19
CA PHE A 134 19.38 -11.72 -8.69
C PHE A 134 19.35 -11.63 -7.17
N LEU A 135 19.76 -12.68 -6.44
CA LEU A 135 19.84 -12.66 -4.97
C LEU A 135 20.93 -11.70 -4.43
N GLU A 136 21.74 -11.09 -5.28
CA GLU A 136 22.62 -9.97 -4.92
C GLU A 136 21.85 -8.65 -4.70
N LEU A 137 20.63 -8.55 -5.21
CA LEU A 137 19.74 -7.41 -4.98
C LEU A 137 19.15 -7.47 -3.56
N PRO A 138 18.80 -6.32 -2.96
CA PRO A 138 18.03 -6.29 -1.73
C PRO A 138 16.75 -7.13 -1.88
N PRO A 139 16.38 -7.95 -0.88
CA PRO A 139 15.20 -8.81 -0.97
C PRO A 139 13.92 -8.07 -1.34
N GLU A 140 13.75 -6.84 -0.86
CA GLU A 140 12.58 -6.00 -1.17
C GLU A 140 12.46 -5.70 -2.67
N VAL A 141 13.58 -5.49 -3.37
CA VAL A 141 13.61 -5.27 -4.83
C VAL A 141 13.15 -6.50 -5.61
N LEU A 142 13.32 -7.70 -5.04
CA LEU A 142 12.88 -8.96 -5.64
C LEU A 142 11.43 -9.27 -5.28
N ILE A 143 11.07 -9.06 -4.01
CA ILE A 143 9.76 -9.41 -3.45
C ILE A 143 8.66 -8.51 -4.01
N THR A 144 8.91 -7.20 -4.15
CA THR A 144 7.90 -6.24 -4.62
C THR A 144 7.37 -6.57 -6.02
N PRO A 145 8.21 -6.78 -7.05
CA PRO A 145 7.72 -7.21 -8.37
C PRO A 145 6.99 -8.56 -8.34
N MET A 146 7.43 -9.51 -7.50
CA MET A 146 6.76 -10.80 -7.35
C MET A 146 5.35 -10.62 -6.80
N LYS A 147 5.19 -9.89 -5.69
CA LYS A 147 3.90 -9.74 -5.00
C LYS A 147 2.99 -8.73 -5.70
N GLU A 148 3.45 -7.51 -5.94
CA GLU A 148 2.60 -6.41 -6.37
C GLU A 148 2.23 -6.52 -7.86
N HIS A 149 3.18 -6.92 -8.71
CA HIS A 149 2.97 -6.94 -10.16
C HIS A 149 2.55 -8.30 -10.70
N GLN A 150 3.07 -9.38 -10.12
CA GLN A 150 2.86 -10.74 -10.65
C GLN A 150 1.98 -11.62 -9.76
N LYS A 151 1.69 -11.21 -8.53
CA LYS A 151 0.90 -11.98 -7.56
C LYS A 151 1.49 -13.36 -7.26
N TYR A 152 2.82 -13.41 -7.21
CA TYR A 152 3.60 -14.59 -6.86
C TYR A 152 3.94 -14.60 -5.37
N PHE A 153 4.07 -15.79 -4.80
CA PHE A 153 4.49 -16.02 -3.43
C PHE A 153 6.01 -16.28 -3.40
N PRO A 154 6.83 -15.36 -2.85
CA PRO A 154 8.26 -15.61 -2.67
C PRO A 154 8.48 -16.78 -1.72
N VAL A 155 9.54 -17.56 -1.98
CA VAL A 155 9.89 -18.73 -1.17
C VAL A 155 11.16 -18.43 -0.37
N PHE A 156 11.15 -18.76 0.91
CA PHE A 156 12.26 -18.53 1.84
C PHE A 156 12.82 -19.87 2.34
N ASP A 157 14.05 -19.88 2.84
CA ASP A 157 14.57 -21.00 3.62
C ASP A 157 14.03 -20.98 5.06
N LYS A 158 14.48 -21.93 5.89
CA LYS A 158 14.03 -22.06 7.28
C LYS A 158 14.57 -20.95 8.17
N GLU A 159 15.62 -20.27 7.72
CA GLU A 159 16.29 -19.17 8.38
C GLU A 159 15.70 -17.81 7.98
N GLY A 160 14.70 -17.80 7.07
CA GLY A 160 14.02 -16.59 6.60
C GLY A 160 14.73 -15.86 5.47
N LYS A 161 15.74 -16.47 4.84
CA LYS A 161 16.43 -15.90 3.67
C LYS A 161 15.68 -16.27 2.39
N LEU A 162 15.52 -15.30 1.51
CA LEU A 162 14.87 -15.49 0.22
C LEU A 162 15.65 -16.50 -0.66
N LEU A 163 14.94 -17.49 -1.20
CA LEU A 163 15.44 -18.43 -2.21
C LEU A 163 15.15 -17.91 -3.62
N ASN A 164 15.86 -18.45 -4.62
CA ASN A 164 15.61 -18.13 -6.03
C ASN A 164 14.37 -18.85 -6.61
N HIS A 165 13.34 -19.00 -5.79
CA HIS A 165 12.10 -19.71 -6.07
C HIS A 165 10.88 -18.86 -5.70
N PHE A 166 9.81 -19.07 -6.45
CA PHE A 166 8.52 -18.45 -6.21
C PHE A 166 7.42 -19.43 -6.58
N VAL A 167 6.25 -19.29 -5.94
CA VAL A 167 5.07 -20.05 -6.28
C VAL A 167 4.05 -19.14 -6.95
N VAL A 168 3.50 -19.59 -8.07
CA VAL A 168 2.43 -18.90 -8.80
C VAL A 168 1.16 -19.74 -8.74
N VAL A 169 0.02 -19.08 -8.53
CA VAL A 169 -1.30 -19.74 -8.58
C VAL A 169 -1.94 -19.41 -9.92
N ASN A 170 -2.18 -20.45 -10.70
CA ASN A 170 -2.75 -20.35 -12.04
C ASN A 170 -4.26 -20.63 -11.96
N ASN A 171 -5.05 -19.92 -12.76
CA ASN A 171 -6.47 -20.23 -12.98
C ASN A 171 -6.67 -21.20 -14.16
N MET A 172 -5.69 -22.08 -14.42
CA MET A 172 -5.76 -23.00 -15.54
C MET A 172 -5.01 -24.28 -15.21
N LEU A 173 -5.67 -25.41 -15.47
CA LEU A 173 -5.07 -26.73 -15.44
C LEU A 173 -4.85 -27.19 -16.89
N THR A 174 -3.61 -27.51 -17.24
CA THR A 174 -3.27 -28.00 -18.58
C THR A 174 -2.38 -29.23 -18.48
N ASP A 175 -2.27 -30.00 -19.57
CA ASP A 175 -1.40 -31.17 -19.63
C ASP A 175 0.09 -30.82 -19.48
N ASN A 176 0.48 -29.57 -19.76
CA ASN A 176 1.87 -29.11 -19.67
C ASN A 176 1.97 -27.86 -18.78
N MET A 177 1.91 -28.09 -17.47
CA MET A 177 2.11 -27.04 -16.46
C MET A 177 3.54 -26.47 -16.46
N ASP A 178 4.53 -27.19 -16.98
CA ASP A 178 5.91 -26.71 -17.07
C ASP A 178 6.03 -25.54 -18.06
N LEU A 179 5.26 -25.56 -19.16
CA LEU A 179 5.24 -24.46 -20.13
C LEU A 179 4.69 -23.17 -19.50
N ILE A 180 3.65 -23.29 -18.66
CA ILE A 180 3.09 -22.15 -17.92
C ILE A 180 4.13 -21.60 -16.94
N THR A 181 4.79 -22.49 -16.20
CA THR A 181 5.85 -22.13 -15.25
C THR A 181 6.99 -21.40 -15.95
N GLN A 182 7.51 -21.92 -17.06
CA GLN A 182 8.54 -21.25 -17.88
C GLN A 182 8.06 -19.90 -18.47
N GLY A 183 6.76 -19.75 -18.72
CA GLY A 183 6.17 -18.46 -19.08
C GLY A 183 6.33 -17.44 -17.96
N ASN A 184 5.91 -17.79 -16.75
CA ASN A 184 6.03 -16.96 -15.55
C ASN A 184 7.50 -16.65 -15.20
N GLU A 185 8.40 -17.63 -15.32
CA GLU A 185 9.85 -17.40 -15.12
C GLU A 185 10.43 -16.38 -16.10
N ARG A 186 10.01 -16.40 -17.37
CA ARG A 186 10.46 -15.41 -18.36
C ARG A 186 9.96 -14.01 -18.04
N VAL A 187 8.70 -13.89 -17.62
CA VAL A 187 8.10 -12.61 -17.23
C VAL A 187 8.84 -12.03 -16.01
N LEU A 188 9.06 -12.85 -14.98
CA LEU A 188 9.79 -12.43 -13.79
C LEU A 188 11.25 -12.07 -14.12
N ARG A 189 11.95 -12.90 -14.90
CA ARG A 189 13.35 -12.62 -15.28
C ARG A 189 13.50 -11.27 -15.96
N ALA A 190 12.59 -10.89 -16.87
CA ALA A 190 12.64 -9.59 -17.53
C ALA A 190 12.51 -8.45 -16.50
N ARG A 191 11.55 -8.55 -15.58
CA ARG A 191 11.35 -7.55 -14.52
C ARG A 191 12.53 -7.44 -13.55
N LEU A 192 13.11 -8.58 -13.16
CA LEU A 192 14.29 -8.59 -12.29
C LEU A 192 15.54 -8.05 -12.99
N ALA A 193 15.66 -8.26 -14.31
CA ALA A 193 16.74 -7.66 -15.10
C ALA A 193 16.63 -6.13 -15.13
N ASP A 194 15.43 -5.59 -15.35
CA ASP A 194 15.17 -4.15 -15.29
C ASP A 194 15.49 -3.60 -13.90
N ALA A 195 15.00 -4.24 -12.84
CA ALA A 195 15.30 -3.84 -11.47
C ALA A 195 16.81 -3.88 -11.16
N ARG A 196 17.53 -4.92 -11.62
CA ARG A 196 18.99 -5.00 -11.48
C ARG A 196 19.69 -3.84 -12.17
N PHE A 197 19.26 -3.49 -13.38
CA PHE A 197 19.81 -2.39 -14.15
C PHE A 197 19.63 -1.06 -13.41
N PHE A 198 18.40 -0.74 -13.00
CA PHE A 198 18.10 0.49 -12.25
C PHE A 198 18.90 0.57 -10.95
N PHE A 199 18.97 -0.53 -10.21
CA PHE A 199 19.73 -0.58 -8.96
C PHE A 199 21.22 -0.33 -9.17
N GLN A 200 21.80 -0.83 -10.26
CA GLN A 200 23.21 -0.61 -10.59
C GLN A 200 23.46 0.84 -10.98
N GLU A 201 22.60 1.43 -11.81
CA GLU A 201 22.73 2.83 -12.23
C GLU A 201 22.54 3.80 -11.06
N ASP A 202 21.51 3.59 -10.24
CA ASP A 202 21.22 4.43 -9.08
C ASP A 202 22.36 4.42 -8.05
N LYS A 203 23.03 3.28 -7.86
CA LYS A 203 24.17 3.16 -6.94
C LYS A 203 25.35 4.07 -7.29
N GLU A 204 25.51 4.38 -8.57
CA GLU A 204 26.61 5.24 -9.03
C GLU A 204 26.37 6.72 -8.69
N THR A 205 25.11 7.09 -8.38
CA THR A 205 24.72 8.46 -8.04
C THR A 205 24.60 8.65 -6.52
N PRO A 206 25.38 9.55 -5.90
CA PRO A 206 25.24 9.85 -4.48
C PRO A 206 23.84 10.37 -4.12
N LEU A 207 23.30 10.00 -2.94
CA LEU A 207 21.98 10.48 -2.50
C LEU A 207 21.94 12.01 -2.38
N THR A 208 23.07 12.64 -2.07
CA THR A 208 23.16 14.11 -2.05
C THR A 208 22.99 14.75 -3.43
N GLU A 209 23.39 14.06 -4.50
CA GLU A 209 23.18 14.53 -5.87
C GLU A 209 21.73 14.31 -6.30
N MET A 210 21.15 13.14 -5.97
CA MET A 210 19.72 12.88 -6.18
C MET A 210 18.86 13.91 -5.44
N PHE A 211 19.22 14.27 -4.20
CA PHE A 211 18.56 15.33 -3.44
C PHE A 211 18.51 16.66 -4.19
N GLU A 212 19.59 17.07 -4.86
CA GLU A 212 19.63 18.34 -5.59
C GLU A 212 18.66 18.36 -6.79
N LYS A 213 18.35 17.20 -7.38
CA LYS A 213 17.38 17.07 -8.48
C LYS A 213 15.93 17.26 -8.02
N LEU A 214 15.64 17.14 -6.71
CA LEU A 214 14.31 17.45 -6.16
C LEU A 214 13.86 18.90 -6.37
N LYS A 215 14.73 19.78 -6.86
CA LYS A 215 14.37 21.14 -7.29
C LYS A 215 13.42 21.14 -8.49
N ASP A 216 13.45 20.10 -9.30
CA ASP A 216 12.59 19.98 -10.49
C ASP A 216 11.28 19.24 -10.17
N VAL A 217 11.15 18.66 -8.97
CA VAL A 217 9.95 17.94 -8.52
C VAL A 217 9.02 18.91 -7.80
N VAL A 218 7.89 19.23 -8.43
CA VAL A 218 6.85 20.02 -7.78
C VAL A 218 6.18 19.17 -6.69
N PHE A 219 6.29 19.61 -5.44
CA PHE A 219 5.55 19.01 -4.33
C PHE A 219 4.09 19.48 -4.36
N GLN A 220 3.89 20.79 -4.43
CA GLN A 220 2.58 21.41 -4.55
C GLN A 220 2.77 22.82 -5.13
N GLU A 221 1.95 23.22 -6.10
CA GLU A 221 2.13 24.45 -6.90
C GLU A 221 2.42 25.73 -6.08
N LYS A 222 1.75 25.91 -4.94
CA LYS A 222 1.87 27.06 -4.03
C LYS A 222 2.93 26.86 -2.93
N LEU A 223 3.19 25.62 -2.54
CA LEU A 223 4.18 25.28 -1.50
C LEU A 223 5.57 24.98 -2.07
N GLY A 224 5.70 24.93 -3.39
CA GLY A 224 6.95 24.80 -4.12
C GLY A 224 7.40 23.35 -4.35
N THR A 225 8.72 23.15 -4.37
CA THR A 225 9.34 21.89 -4.81
C THR A 225 9.62 20.95 -3.64
N SER A 226 9.85 19.67 -3.93
CA SER A 226 10.24 18.68 -2.92
C SER A 226 11.55 19.06 -2.24
N TYR A 227 12.50 19.67 -2.96
CA TYR A 227 13.73 20.21 -2.39
C TYR A 227 13.44 21.27 -1.31
N GLU A 228 12.59 22.24 -1.63
CA GLU A 228 12.23 23.31 -0.70
C GLU A 228 11.47 22.77 0.51
N LYS A 229 10.60 21.79 0.29
CA LYS A 229 9.92 21.07 1.38
C LYS A 229 10.90 20.40 2.33
N VAL A 230 11.87 19.67 1.79
CA VAL A 230 12.93 19.03 2.61
C VAL A 230 13.70 20.06 3.42
N LEU A 231 14.10 21.19 2.83
CA LEU A 231 14.79 22.24 3.57
C LEU A 231 13.94 22.87 4.68
N ARG A 232 12.62 23.00 4.49
CA ARG A 232 11.69 23.49 5.52
C ARG A 232 11.57 22.48 6.65
N PHE A 233 11.19 21.24 6.37
CA PHE A 233 10.98 20.26 7.44
C PHE A 233 12.29 19.85 8.11
N ARG A 234 13.44 19.95 7.43
CA ARG A 234 14.76 19.80 8.07
C ARG A 234 14.93 20.79 9.22
N GLN A 235 14.57 22.06 9.02
CA GLN A 235 14.63 23.06 10.08
C GLN A 235 13.65 22.76 11.23
N LEU A 236 12.47 22.23 10.93
CA LEU A 236 11.51 21.75 11.94
C LEU A 236 12.07 20.56 12.74
N ALA A 237 12.68 19.59 12.06
CA ALA A 237 13.28 18.42 12.68
C ALA A 237 14.40 18.83 13.64
N LEU A 238 15.27 19.77 13.23
CA LEU A 238 16.32 20.33 14.08
C LEU A 238 15.77 21.07 15.31
N PHE A 239 14.71 21.86 15.13
CA PHE A 239 14.04 22.55 16.24
C PHE A 239 13.49 21.56 17.28
N MET A 240 12.92 20.44 16.82
CA MET A 240 12.48 19.37 17.72
C MET A 240 13.65 18.63 18.36
N ALA A 241 14.70 18.35 17.60
CA ALA A 241 15.89 17.66 18.09
C ALA A 241 16.55 18.41 19.25
N ASP A 242 16.61 19.75 19.19
CA ASP A 242 17.15 20.57 20.28
C ASP A 242 16.42 20.37 21.62
N LYS A 243 15.12 20.05 21.57
CA LYS A 243 14.27 19.85 22.76
C LYS A 243 14.21 18.38 23.19
N ALA A 244 14.08 17.47 22.23
CA ALA A 244 13.78 16.05 22.50
C ALA A 244 15.01 15.14 22.44
N ALA A 245 16.05 15.49 21.67
CA ALA A 245 17.19 14.63 21.40
C ALA A 245 18.47 15.42 21.04
N PRO A 246 18.97 16.31 21.92
CA PRO A 246 20.04 17.25 21.57
C PRO A 246 21.34 16.57 21.12
N GLY A 247 21.63 15.36 21.61
CA GLY A 247 22.80 14.56 21.21
C GLY A 247 22.71 13.90 19.83
N LYS A 248 21.56 13.98 19.14
CA LYS A 248 21.33 13.35 17.83
C LYS A 248 21.15 14.38 16.70
N LYS A 249 21.39 15.66 16.96
CA LYS A 249 21.10 16.75 16.02
C LYS A 249 21.73 16.54 14.64
N ASP A 250 23.00 16.13 14.58
CA ASP A 250 23.70 15.88 13.31
C ASP A 250 23.12 14.70 12.53
N LEU A 251 22.64 13.66 13.24
CA LEU A 251 21.98 12.50 12.62
C LEU A 251 20.61 12.87 12.08
N VAL A 252 19.84 13.67 12.81
CA VAL A 252 18.55 14.25 12.37
C VAL A 252 18.75 15.14 11.14
N ASP A 253 19.78 15.97 11.16
CA ASP A 253 20.13 16.84 10.04
C ASP A 253 20.40 16.03 8.77
N ARG A 254 21.29 15.04 8.87
CA ARG A 254 21.69 14.18 7.76
C ARG A 254 20.52 13.36 7.24
N THR A 255 19.71 12.81 8.13
CA THR A 255 18.51 12.04 7.77
C THR A 255 17.51 12.90 7.03
N ALA A 256 17.17 14.07 7.57
CA ALA A 256 16.19 14.97 6.94
C ALA A 256 16.61 15.38 5.53
N LEU A 257 17.91 15.62 5.31
CA LEU A 257 18.44 15.97 4.00
C LEU A 257 18.27 14.86 2.96
N LEU A 258 18.50 13.61 3.36
CA LEU A 258 18.55 12.47 2.44
C LEU A 258 17.23 11.71 2.31
N CYS A 259 16.26 11.91 3.22
CA CYS A 259 15.13 10.99 3.37
C CYS A 259 14.18 10.90 2.18
N LYS A 260 14.19 11.90 1.29
CA LYS A 260 13.39 11.91 0.05
C LYS A 260 14.23 11.84 -1.23
N ALA A 261 15.55 11.68 -1.12
CA ALA A 261 16.45 11.70 -2.26
C ALA A 261 16.19 10.54 -3.24
N ASP A 262 15.72 9.40 -2.74
CA ASP A 262 15.41 8.23 -3.56
C ASP A 262 14.22 8.42 -4.50
N LEU A 263 13.40 9.46 -4.32
CA LEU A 263 12.37 9.84 -5.29
C LEU A 263 12.92 10.11 -6.69
N GLU A 264 14.19 10.50 -6.78
CA GLU A 264 14.90 10.77 -8.05
C GLU A 264 15.65 9.55 -8.60
N SER A 265 15.49 8.39 -7.94
CA SER A 265 16.09 7.14 -8.40
C SER A 265 15.22 6.49 -9.49
N GLN A 266 15.85 5.84 -10.46
CA GLN A 266 15.13 5.09 -11.49
C GLN A 266 14.35 3.92 -10.89
N MET A 267 14.88 3.32 -9.82
CA MET A 267 14.20 2.25 -9.10
C MET A 267 12.85 2.72 -8.54
N VAL A 268 12.79 3.88 -7.87
CA VAL A 268 11.52 4.39 -7.32
C VAL A 268 10.60 4.90 -8.41
N TYR A 269 11.14 5.37 -9.55
CA TYR A 269 10.32 5.72 -10.70
C TYR A 269 9.58 4.50 -11.30
N GLU A 270 10.26 3.36 -11.48
CA GLU A 270 9.62 2.13 -11.97
C GLU A 270 8.81 1.41 -10.87
N PHE A 271 9.26 1.47 -9.61
CA PHE A 271 8.65 0.78 -8.46
C PHE A 271 8.40 1.78 -7.30
N PRO A 272 7.34 2.59 -7.38
CA PRO A 272 7.01 3.58 -6.34
C PRO A 272 6.84 2.99 -4.93
N GLU A 273 6.47 1.71 -4.83
CA GLU A 273 6.31 0.99 -3.56
C GLU A 273 7.65 0.82 -2.81
N LEU A 274 8.78 0.97 -3.49
CA LEU A 274 10.13 0.89 -2.91
C LEU A 274 10.64 2.23 -2.37
N GLN A 275 9.83 3.29 -2.42
CA GLN A 275 10.14 4.57 -1.79
C GLN A 275 10.47 4.40 -0.29
N GLY A 276 11.52 5.07 0.17
CA GLY A 276 12.09 4.95 1.51
C GLY A 276 12.95 3.71 1.72
N ILE A 277 12.55 2.57 1.14
CA ILE A 277 13.34 1.33 1.17
C ILE A 277 14.62 1.53 0.36
N MET A 278 14.51 2.04 -0.86
CA MET A 278 15.69 2.32 -1.68
C MET A 278 16.57 3.41 -1.08
N GLY A 279 15.98 4.46 -0.51
CA GLY A 279 16.74 5.47 0.23
C GLY A 279 17.60 4.88 1.34
N ARG A 280 17.04 3.94 2.13
CA ARG A 280 17.80 3.19 3.15
C ARG A 280 18.93 2.37 2.55
N GLU A 281 18.64 1.56 1.53
CA GLU A 281 19.65 0.68 0.91
C GLU A 281 20.79 1.48 0.27
N TYR A 282 20.47 2.57 -0.45
CA TYR A 282 21.48 3.46 -1.04
C TYR A 282 22.31 4.16 0.04
N ALA A 283 21.69 4.67 1.11
CA ALA A 283 22.41 5.30 2.22
C ALA A 283 23.36 4.31 2.91
N LYS A 284 22.90 3.07 3.13
CA LYS A 284 23.71 1.99 3.70
C LYS A 284 24.91 1.64 2.81
N ILE A 285 24.72 1.56 1.50
CA ILE A 285 25.81 1.30 0.53
C ILE A 285 26.81 2.47 0.51
N GLN A 286 26.32 3.70 0.65
CA GLN A 286 27.14 4.92 0.70
C GLN A 286 27.85 5.12 2.05
N GLY A 287 27.63 4.23 3.02
CA GLY A 287 28.32 4.25 4.32
C GLY A 287 27.74 5.23 5.33
N GLU A 288 26.48 5.65 5.16
CA GLU A 288 25.78 6.46 6.16
C GLU A 288 25.62 5.69 7.49
N PRO A 289 25.58 6.39 8.64
CA PRO A 289 25.33 5.76 9.93
C PRO A 289 23.99 4.99 9.98
N GLU A 290 23.92 3.96 10.82
CA GLU A 290 22.71 3.14 10.99
C GLU A 290 21.47 3.95 11.35
N ASP A 291 21.60 4.87 12.30
CA ASP A 291 20.50 5.76 12.71
C ASP A 291 20.02 6.65 11.54
N VAL A 292 20.87 6.94 10.56
CA VAL A 292 20.52 7.74 9.36
C VAL A 292 19.80 6.89 8.34
N TYR A 293 20.37 5.76 7.89
CA TYR A 293 19.69 4.97 6.87
C TYR A 293 18.38 4.34 7.39
N LEU A 294 18.32 3.94 8.66
CA LEU A 294 17.06 3.53 9.28
C LEU A 294 16.09 4.71 9.35
N GLY A 295 16.55 5.89 9.76
CA GLY A 295 15.74 7.10 9.82
C GLY A 295 15.15 7.51 8.45
N ILE A 296 15.89 7.28 7.35
CA ILE A 296 15.41 7.54 5.98
C ILE A 296 14.20 6.66 5.66
N TYR A 297 14.20 5.38 6.02
CA TYR A 297 13.03 4.53 5.84
C TYR A 297 11.92 4.89 6.83
N GLU A 298 12.27 5.00 8.11
CA GLU A 298 11.32 5.14 9.21
C GLU A 298 10.57 6.48 9.22
N HIS A 299 11.07 7.54 8.56
CA HIS A 299 10.31 8.80 8.50
C HIS A 299 8.96 8.67 7.79
N TYR A 300 8.82 7.68 6.88
CA TYR A 300 7.54 7.36 6.24
C TYR A 300 6.57 6.61 7.17
N LEU A 301 7.05 6.07 8.30
CA LEU A 301 6.23 5.33 9.25
C LEU A 301 5.50 6.26 10.23
N PRO A 302 4.24 5.95 10.59
CA PRO A 302 3.37 4.96 9.97
C PRO A 302 2.82 5.46 8.62
N ARG A 303 2.68 4.57 7.64
CA ARG A 303 2.13 4.87 6.30
C ARG A 303 0.62 4.74 6.25
N PHE A 304 0.03 3.96 7.14
CA PHE A 304 -1.41 3.75 7.32
C PHE A 304 -1.72 3.39 8.79
N ALA A 305 -3.01 3.34 9.14
CA ALA A 305 -3.43 3.02 10.51
C ALA A 305 -3.08 1.55 10.84
N GLY A 306 -2.33 1.33 11.92
CA GLY A 306 -1.85 0.01 12.32
C GLY A 306 -0.55 -0.44 11.67
N ASP A 307 0.10 0.41 10.85
CA ASP A 307 1.46 0.18 10.36
C ASP A 307 2.48 0.28 11.51
N ASP A 308 3.71 -0.18 11.25
CA ASP A 308 4.82 -0.06 12.19
C ASP A 308 5.12 1.40 12.53
N LEU A 309 5.70 1.62 13.70
CA LEU A 309 6.13 2.93 14.19
C LEU A 309 7.66 3.05 14.15
N PRO A 310 8.19 4.26 13.91
CA PRO A 310 9.64 4.48 13.86
C PRO A 310 10.28 4.10 15.18
N THR A 311 11.30 3.23 15.13
CA THR A 311 12.04 2.79 16.32
C THR A 311 13.15 3.76 16.66
N THR A 312 13.75 4.41 15.66
CA THR A 312 14.77 5.44 15.85
C THR A 312 14.12 6.78 16.20
N VAL A 313 14.70 7.45 17.20
CA VAL A 313 14.37 8.85 17.53
C VAL A 313 14.59 9.76 16.31
N THR A 314 15.60 9.45 15.50
CA THR A 314 15.96 10.23 14.30
C THR A 314 14.88 10.16 13.23
N GLY A 315 14.45 8.95 12.83
CA GLY A 315 13.34 8.75 11.90
C GLY A 315 12.03 9.35 12.43
N ALA A 316 11.75 9.19 13.73
CA ALA A 316 10.55 9.75 14.35
C ALA A 316 10.48 11.28 14.25
N LEU A 317 11.57 11.99 14.58
CA LEU A 317 11.61 13.45 14.53
C LEU A 317 11.49 13.97 13.09
N VAL A 318 12.18 13.35 12.13
CA VAL A 318 12.08 13.72 10.71
C VAL A 318 10.68 13.45 10.17
N GLY A 319 10.08 12.31 10.53
CA GLY A 319 8.73 11.93 10.12
C GLY A 319 7.66 12.87 10.68
N ILE A 320 7.78 13.30 11.94
CA ILE A 320 6.89 14.32 12.51
C ILE A 320 7.06 15.64 11.76
N ALA A 321 8.30 16.06 11.50
CA ALA A 321 8.59 17.34 10.85
C ALA A 321 7.98 17.42 9.44
N ASP A 322 8.16 16.37 8.64
CA ASP A 322 7.65 16.28 7.27
C ASP A 322 6.13 16.39 7.24
N ARG A 323 5.45 15.65 8.13
CA ARG A 323 3.99 15.67 8.25
C ARG A 323 3.47 17.01 8.74
N ILE A 324 4.11 17.63 9.74
CA ILE A 324 3.70 18.96 10.22
C ILE A 324 3.87 20.01 9.12
N ASP A 325 4.95 19.99 8.33
CA ASP A 325 5.12 20.88 7.17
C ASP A 325 3.97 20.70 6.16
N THR A 326 3.60 19.45 5.84
CA THR A 326 2.46 19.15 4.94
C THR A 326 1.14 19.66 5.52
N ILE A 327 0.83 19.33 6.77
CA ILE A 327 -0.43 19.70 7.42
C ILE A 327 -0.58 21.23 7.46
N VAL A 328 0.42 21.94 7.98
CA VAL A 328 0.37 23.40 8.11
C VAL A 328 0.37 24.06 6.74
N GLY A 329 1.19 23.58 5.80
CA GLY A 329 1.24 24.07 4.43
C GLY A 329 -0.11 23.95 3.73
N CYS A 330 -0.73 22.77 3.74
CA CYS A 330 -2.03 22.55 3.10
C CYS A 330 -3.14 23.41 3.71
N PHE A 331 -3.22 23.52 5.05
CA PHE A 331 -4.16 24.44 5.68
C PHE A 331 -3.88 25.89 5.28
N GLY A 332 -2.61 26.27 5.16
CA GLY A 332 -2.17 27.61 4.78
C GLY A 332 -2.56 28.08 3.39
N ILE A 333 -2.76 27.15 2.47
CA ILE A 333 -3.22 27.42 1.09
C ILE A 333 -4.68 27.01 0.85
N GLY A 334 -5.42 26.73 1.93
CA GLY A 334 -6.85 26.41 1.88
C GLY A 334 -7.21 24.98 1.46
N LEU A 335 -6.26 24.06 1.40
CA LEU A 335 -6.47 22.65 1.08
C LEU A 335 -6.85 21.86 2.34
N ILE A 336 -7.99 22.21 2.94
CA ILE A 336 -8.49 21.58 4.16
C ILE A 336 -9.34 20.35 3.77
N PRO A 337 -9.14 19.17 4.40
CA PRO A 337 -9.95 17.98 4.10
C PRO A 337 -11.44 18.22 4.38
N THR A 338 -12.31 17.97 3.40
CA THR A 338 -13.78 18.10 3.55
C THR A 338 -14.47 16.76 3.30
N GLY A 339 -15.54 16.44 4.05
CA GLY A 339 -16.33 15.23 3.84
C GLY A 339 -15.49 13.94 3.80
N SER A 340 -15.53 13.21 2.68
CA SER A 340 -14.73 12.00 2.43
C SER A 340 -13.42 12.25 1.68
N GLU A 341 -13.15 13.46 1.20
CA GLU A 341 -11.98 13.76 0.39
C GLU A 341 -10.79 14.23 1.24
N ASP A 342 -9.65 13.59 1.03
CA ASP A 342 -8.36 13.94 1.65
C ASP A 342 -7.22 13.65 0.65
N PRO A 343 -7.08 14.47 -0.41
CA PRO A 343 -6.15 14.19 -1.50
C PRO A 343 -4.68 14.24 -1.07
N TYR A 344 -4.35 15.00 -0.02
CA TYR A 344 -2.99 15.12 0.53
C TYR A 344 -2.76 14.27 1.78
N GLY A 345 -3.72 13.41 2.16
CA GLY A 345 -3.57 12.50 3.30
C GLY A 345 -3.43 13.19 4.65
N ILE A 346 -3.91 14.42 4.81
CA ILE A 346 -3.74 15.26 6.00
C ILE A 346 -4.30 14.58 7.25
N ARG A 347 -5.42 13.86 7.15
CA ARG A 347 -6.00 13.10 8.28
C ARG A 347 -5.06 11.99 8.71
N ARG A 348 -4.47 11.29 7.74
CA ARG A 348 -3.54 10.20 7.97
C ARG A 348 -2.25 10.72 8.60
N ASP A 349 -1.70 11.80 8.06
CA ASP A 349 -0.50 12.46 8.60
C ASP A 349 -0.72 12.95 10.02
N THR A 350 -1.88 13.53 10.30
CA THR A 350 -2.23 14.01 11.65
C THR A 350 -2.25 12.86 12.66
N LEU A 351 -2.87 11.72 12.32
CA LEU A 351 -2.86 10.53 13.17
C LEU A 351 -1.44 9.97 13.31
N GLY A 352 -0.67 9.92 12.23
CA GLY A 352 0.73 9.50 12.26
C GLY A 352 1.56 10.33 13.23
N VAL A 353 1.46 11.66 13.18
CA VAL A 353 2.15 12.56 14.13
C VAL A 353 1.76 12.23 15.58
N ILE A 354 0.47 12.07 15.87
CA ILE A 354 -0.01 11.76 17.23
C ILE A 354 0.55 10.42 17.71
N HIS A 355 0.44 9.36 16.90
CA HIS A 355 0.93 8.04 17.26
C HIS A 355 2.44 8.02 17.49
N VAL A 356 3.23 8.67 16.64
CA VAL A 356 4.68 8.73 16.79
C VAL A 356 5.07 9.49 18.07
N ILE A 357 4.45 10.63 18.36
CA ILE A 357 4.71 11.40 19.59
C ILE A 357 4.39 10.57 20.84
N LEU A 358 3.25 9.88 20.85
CA LEU A 358 2.84 9.04 21.98
C LEU A 358 3.78 7.84 22.14
N HIS A 359 4.12 7.16 21.05
CA HIS A 359 4.99 5.99 21.06
C HIS A 359 6.40 6.31 21.57
N GLN A 360 7.00 7.39 21.08
CA GLN A 360 8.32 7.86 21.52
C GLN A 360 8.26 8.64 22.85
N SER A 361 7.07 8.86 23.41
CA SER A 361 6.84 9.63 24.63
C SER A 361 7.44 11.04 24.59
N PHE A 362 7.48 11.67 23.42
CA PHE A 362 8.04 13.01 23.27
C PHE A 362 7.25 14.05 24.06
N ARG A 363 7.96 15.03 24.61
CA ARG A 363 7.39 16.20 25.31
C ARG A 363 7.57 17.43 24.43
N LEU A 364 6.71 17.56 23.42
CA LEU A 364 6.75 18.63 22.42
C LEU A 364 5.48 19.47 22.50
N SER A 365 5.63 20.79 22.36
CA SER A 365 4.49 21.70 22.23
C SER A 365 4.05 21.77 20.78
N LEU A 366 2.87 21.20 20.45
CA LEU A 366 2.33 21.27 19.09
C LEU A 366 2.11 22.72 18.64
N GLY A 367 1.75 23.62 19.55
CA GLY A 367 1.63 25.05 19.26
C GLY A 367 2.94 25.66 18.77
N GLU A 368 4.06 25.39 19.47
CA GLU A 368 5.39 25.87 19.06
C GLU A 368 5.85 25.26 17.74
N LEU A 369 5.52 23.99 17.48
CA LEU A 369 5.84 23.34 16.21
C LEU A 369 5.08 23.96 15.04
N ILE A 370 3.80 24.24 15.24
CA ILE A 370 2.97 24.90 14.23
C ILE A 370 3.44 26.34 14.00
N ASP A 371 3.77 27.08 15.07
CA ASP A 371 4.37 28.42 14.96
C ASP A 371 5.64 28.38 14.10
N ARG A 372 6.53 27.44 14.41
CA ARG A 372 7.78 27.29 13.64
C ARG A 372 7.52 26.91 12.19
N ALA A 373 6.52 26.08 11.91
CA ALA A 373 6.16 25.69 10.55
C ALA A 373 5.59 26.88 9.76
N LEU A 374 4.73 27.68 10.39
CA LEU A 374 4.18 28.90 9.81
C LEU A 374 5.27 29.92 9.46
N GLU A 375 6.24 30.13 10.36
CA GLU A 375 7.41 30.98 10.10
C GLU A 375 8.21 30.52 8.87
N LEU A 376 8.42 29.21 8.74
CA LEU A 376 9.19 28.62 7.65
C LEU A 376 8.45 28.63 6.31
N LEU A 377 7.12 28.56 6.33
CA LEU A 377 6.27 28.69 5.15
C LEU A 377 6.20 30.14 4.66
N GLY A 378 6.19 31.11 5.58
CA GLY A 378 6.30 32.54 5.27
C GLY A 378 5.33 32.99 4.19
N ASP A 379 5.86 33.64 3.14
CA ASP A 379 5.07 34.22 2.05
C ASP A 379 4.37 33.18 1.14
N ARG A 380 4.59 31.87 1.35
CA ARG A 380 3.87 30.81 0.63
C ARG A 380 2.44 30.63 1.14
N MET A 381 2.12 31.23 2.28
CA MET A 381 0.81 31.18 2.91
C MET A 381 -0.17 32.14 2.22
N GLU A 382 -1.38 31.66 1.91
CA GLU A 382 -2.46 32.51 1.35
C GLU A 382 -3.50 32.92 2.40
N ARG A 383 -3.37 32.35 3.60
CA ARG A 383 -4.29 32.56 4.73
C ARG A 383 -3.53 33.13 5.91
N GLU A 384 -4.26 33.78 6.79
CA GLU A 384 -3.68 34.43 7.96
C GLU A 384 -3.08 33.37 8.92
N PRO A 385 -1.80 33.51 9.34
CA PRO A 385 -1.10 32.49 10.12
C PRO A 385 -1.79 32.11 11.44
N GLN A 386 -2.34 33.08 12.17
CA GLN A 386 -3.01 32.81 13.44
C GLN A 386 -4.29 31.98 13.24
N GLN A 387 -5.09 32.28 12.22
CA GLN A 387 -6.25 31.47 11.84
C GLN A 387 -5.83 30.03 11.48
N VAL A 388 -4.77 29.88 10.67
CA VAL A 388 -4.27 28.56 10.29
C VAL A 388 -3.82 27.77 11.52
N LYS A 389 -3.10 28.41 12.45
CA LYS A 389 -2.68 27.79 13.71
C LYS A 389 -3.86 27.25 14.51
N GLU A 390 -4.89 28.07 14.69
CA GLU A 390 -6.09 27.71 15.47
C GLU A 390 -6.83 26.53 14.83
N GLU A 391 -6.96 26.54 13.50
CA GLU A 391 -7.61 25.45 12.76
C GLU A 391 -6.80 24.15 12.81
N VAL A 392 -5.48 24.19 12.65
CA VAL A 392 -4.61 23.00 12.73
C VAL A 392 -4.62 22.43 14.16
N LEU A 393 -4.54 23.28 15.19
CA LEU A 393 -4.64 22.84 16.59
C LEU A 393 -6.00 22.22 16.90
N SER A 394 -7.09 22.83 16.41
CA SER A 394 -8.45 22.28 16.54
C SER A 394 -8.55 20.92 15.84
N PHE A 395 -7.97 20.81 14.65
CA PHE A 395 -7.94 19.57 13.89
C PHE A 395 -7.21 18.46 14.65
N LEU A 396 -5.99 18.72 15.14
CA LEU A 396 -5.23 17.80 15.99
C LEU A 396 -6.00 17.39 17.25
N ARG A 397 -6.55 18.37 17.98
CA ARG A 397 -7.33 18.14 19.21
C ARG A 397 -8.49 17.19 18.98
N GLN A 398 -9.25 17.37 17.90
CA GLN A 398 -10.35 16.46 17.54
C GLN A 398 -9.87 15.01 17.32
N ARG A 399 -8.68 14.80 16.74
CA ARG A 399 -8.17 13.44 16.48
C ARG A 399 -7.70 12.78 17.76
N VAL A 400 -7.01 13.52 18.63
CA VAL A 400 -6.65 13.04 19.97
C VAL A 400 -7.89 12.66 20.78
N TYR A 401 -8.94 13.50 20.72
CA TYR A 401 -10.23 13.20 21.35
C TYR A 401 -10.79 11.86 20.89
N HIS A 402 -10.92 11.67 19.58
CA HIS A 402 -11.47 10.42 19.03
C HIS A 402 -10.60 9.21 19.33
N LEU A 403 -9.28 9.35 19.30
CA LEU A 403 -8.35 8.29 19.66
C LEU A 403 -8.57 7.83 21.10
N TRP A 404 -8.52 8.74 22.08
CA TRP A 404 -8.67 8.35 23.49
C TRP A 404 -10.08 7.85 23.82
N VAL A 405 -11.12 8.41 23.21
CA VAL A 405 -12.48 7.86 23.36
C VAL A 405 -12.54 6.43 22.80
N SER A 406 -11.90 6.16 21.66
CA SER A 406 -11.86 4.80 21.08
C SER A 406 -11.05 3.81 21.93
N GLU A 407 -10.06 4.29 22.69
CA GLU A 407 -9.30 3.52 23.68
C GLU A 407 -10.06 3.31 25.00
N GLY A 408 -11.27 3.88 25.13
CA GLY A 408 -12.17 3.67 26.27
C GLY A 408 -12.06 4.72 27.38
N PHE A 409 -11.33 5.82 27.16
CA PHE A 409 -11.32 6.93 28.11
C PHE A 409 -12.68 7.66 28.11
N ARG A 410 -13.11 8.12 29.28
CA ARG A 410 -14.39 8.84 29.41
C ARG A 410 -14.31 10.21 28.73
N HIS A 411 -15.39 10.59 28.06
CA HIS A 411 -15.52 11.87 27.36
C HIS A 411 -15.18 13.09 28.24
N ASP A 412 -15.72 13.14 29.47
CA ASP A 412 -15.51 14.27 30.38
C ASP A 412 -14.05 14.42 30.83
N LEU A 413 -13.34 13.31 31.00
CA LEU A 413 -11.91 13.33 31.31
C LEU A 413 -11.09 13.83 30.12
N VAL A 414 -11.38 13.33 28.92
CA VAL A 414 -10.70 13.74 27.69
C VAL A 414 -10.91 15.23 27.43
N ASP A 415 -12.15 15.71 27.55
CA ASP A 415 -12.47 17.14 27.37
C ASP A 415 -11.75 18.02 28.39
N ALA A 416 -11.67 17.59 29.65
CA ALA A 416 -10.97 18.32 30.70
C ALA A 416 -9.47 18.46 30.41
N VAL A 417 -8.82 17.41 29.89
CA VAL A 417 -7.39 17.42 29.53
C VAL A 417 -7.14 18.27 28.28
N LEU A 418 -8.01 18.19 27.27
CA LEU A 418 -7.82 18.91 26.00
C LEU A 418 -8.16 20.40 26.08
N SER A 419 -8.94 20.80 27.10
CA SER A 419 -9.31 22.20 27.36
C SER A 419 -8.35 22.91 28.33
N ALA A 420 -7.47 22.16 28.99
CA ALA A 420 -6.36 22.69 29.79
C ALA A 420 -5.21 23.17 28.89
#